data_AF-A0A0P0S7Q8-F1
#
_entry.id   AF-A0A0P0S7Q8-F1
#
_cell.length_a   1.000
_cell.length_b   1.000
_cell.length_c   1.000
_cell.angle_alpha   90.00
_cell.angle_beta   90.00
_cell.angle_gamma   90.00
#
_symmetry.space_group_name_H-M   'P 1'
#
loop_
_entity.id
_entity.type
_entity.pdbx_description
1 polymer ?
#
loop_
_entity_poly.entity_id
_entity_poly.type
_entity_poly.pdbx_seq_one_letter_code
_entity_poly.pdbx_strand_id
1 'polypeptide(L)'
;MTGRSGVQGFYDVLHSRRDVRTGFRPDPVDDAVLTRVLEAAHAAPSVGFSQPWDFVLVRDPATRERVYALVAEQRDRYAAELPAARAEALRSIRIEAVRETPLNVVVTADPTRGGRHTLGRHDRPEMGPYSAALAVQNLWLAARAEGLGVGWVSFFGDDGIDALHELLGLPAHVEVVAYLCVGHVDGFPDRPELEGHGWARRRPLDWAVHQETWGARALPGAEPTTLLESTVDVVGPVDGEARAAAQDRLDRMTKPRGALGRVEDVAVALSGIAGACPPPVPSPAAVAVFAADHGVHAQGVTPWPQEVTVQMVANFLDGGAVVNAFARQLGAEVQVVDIGVAADLEPVPGLLPRKVAHGTADMTTGPAMTREQARAAVEHGIEVARDLVAAGNRCLLTGDMGIANTTAAAALVCAFTGADPAEVTGRGTGIDDETLVRKTDVVRRALDLHRPDPADPLGVLAAVGGFEHAGLAGFVLGAAALRTPVLLDGVIAGSAALVAAAFAPDAAGYCLAGHRSAEPGGAIALDRLGLAPLLELDMRLGEGTGALLSLPVLQGAARAMADVATFDSAGVTDKTDG
;
A
#
# COMPACT_ATOMS: atom_id res chain seq x y z
N MET A 1 23.35 9.87 35.02
CA MET A 1 23.71 9.86 33.59
C MET A 1 22.98 10.98 32.85
N THR A 2 23.19 12.23 33.23
CA THR A 2 22.48 13.41 32.69
C THR A 2 23.43 14.29 31.86
N GLY A 3 24.17 13.66 30.94
CA GLY A 3 25.07 14.35 30.01
C GLY A 3 24.73 13.96 28.57
N ARG A 4 25.05 14.84 27.61
CA ARG A 4 24.79 14.61 26.17
C ARG A 4 25.29 13.25 25.67
N SER A 5 26.41 12.74 26.21
CA SER A 5 26.95 11.41 25.86
C SER A 5 26.05 10.24 26.30
N GLY A 6 25.40 10.34 27.47
CA GLY A 6 24.47 9.31 27.93
C GLY A 6 23.16 9.29 27.13
N VAL A 7 22.69 10.47 26.73
CA VAL A 7 21.52 10.61 25.85
C VAL A 7 21.82 10.02 24.47
N GLN A 8 22.97 10.35 23.88
CA GLN A 8 23.37 9.80 22.59
C GLN A 8 23.48 8.27 22.62
N GLY A 9 24.14 7.71 23.63
CA GLY A 9 24.29 6.25 23.76
C GLY A 9 22.95 5.50 23.84
N PHE A 10 21.93 6.09 24.48
CA PHE A 10 20.58 5.53 24.49
C PHE A 10 19.96 5.51 23.08
N TYR A 11 20.02 6.63 22.35
CA TYR A 11 19.47 6.71 20.99
C TYR A 11 20.25 5.82 20.02
N ASP A 12 21.56 5.65 20.20
CA ASP A 12 22.36 4.73 19.39
C ASP A 12 21.88 3.27 19.58
N VAL A 13 21.62 2.84 20.81
CA VAL A 13 21.02 1.53 21.10
C VAL A 13 19.63 1.41 20.47
N LEU A 14 18.78 2.43 20.66
CA LEU A 14 17.43 2.44 20.11
C LEU A 14 17.45 2.33 18.58
N HIS A 15 18.24 3.14 17.88
CA HIS A 15 18.29 3.16 16.43
C HIS A 15 19.10 2.03 15.81
N SER A 16 19.97 1.35 16.57
CA SER A 16 20.74 0.19 16.09
C SER A 16 20.15 -1.16 16.50
N ARG A 17 19.10 -1.21 17.34
CA ARG A 17 18.39 -2.47 17.61
C ARG A 17 17.77 -2.99 16.31
N ARG A 18 17.90 -4.29 16.06
CA ARG A 18 17.40 -4.94 14.84
C ARG A 18 16.65 -6.21 15.21
N ASP A 19 15.71 -6.54 14.35
CA ASP A 19 15.08 -7.85 14.28
C ASP A 19 15.95 -8.76 13.44
N VAL A 20 16.89 -9.39 14.14
CA VAL A 20 17.95 -10.19 13.55
C VAL A 20 17.37 -11.55 13.19
N ARG A 21 17.46 -11.90 11.91
CA ARG A 21 16.98 -13.19 11.40
C ARG A 21 18.13 -14.12 11.03
N THR A 22 19.36 -13.60 11.00
CA THR A 22 20.50 -14.27 10.40
C THR A 22 21.82 -13.95 11.11
N GLY A 23 22.82 -14.81 10.92
CA GLY A 23 24.17 -14.57 11.44
C GLY A 23 24.30 -14.79 12.94
N PHE A 24 23.40 -15.58 13.54
CA PHE A 24 23.55 -16.02 14.93
C PHE A 24 24.70 -17.02 15.05
N ARG A 25 25.49 -16.82 16.10
CA ARG A 25 26.60 -17.69 16.47
C ARG A 25 26.13 -18.76 17.48
N PRO A 26 26.75 -19.95 17.48
CA PRO A 26 26.38 -21.03 18.40
C PRO A 26 26.85 -20.79 19.84
N ASP A 27 27.65 -19.75 20.10
CA ASP A 27 28.18 -19.43 21.43
C ASP A 27 27.06 -19.17 22.45
N PRO A 28 27.04 -19.86 23.61
CA PRO A 28 25.99 -19.69 24.59
C PRO A 28 25.98 -18.26 25.15
N VAL A 29 24.78 -17.77 25.45
CA VAL A 29 24.60 -16.49 26.17
C VAL A 29 25.01 -16.69 27.63
N ASP A 30 25.95 -15.88 28.12
CA ASP A 30 26.38 -15.89 29.51
C ASP A 30 25.20 -15.62 30.47
N ASP A 31 25.10 -16.41 31.53
CA ASP A 31 23.95 -16.34 32.46
C ASP A 31 23.89 -14.98 33.17
N ALA A 32 25.01 -14.35 33.50
CA ALA A 32 25.01 -13.04 34.17
C ALA A 32 24.58 -11.93 33.20
N VAL A 33 24.95 -12.03 31.91
CA VAL A 33 24.43 -11.15 30.86
C VAL A 33 22.92 -11.34 30.71
N LEU A 34 22.46 -12.59 30.60
CA LEU A 34 21.04 -12.91 30.45
C LEU A 34 20.21 -12.41 31.64
N THR A 35 20.71 -12.56 32.88
CA THR A 35 20.04 -12.03 34.07
C THR A 35 19.83 -10.52 33.96
N ARG A 36 20.85 -9.74 33.57
CA ARG A 36 20.70 -8.28 33.39
C ARG A 36 19.67 -7.93 32.32
N VAL A 37 19.65 -8.69 31.23
CA VAL A 37 18.66 -8.51 30.14
C VAL A 37 17.23 -8.78 30.64
N LEU A 38 17.03 -9.87 31.40
CA LEU A 38 15.71 -10.20 31.98
C LEU A 38 15.30 -9.23 33.09
N GLU A 39 16.24 -8.73 33.90
CA GLU A 39 15.99 -7.69 34.90
C GLU A 39 15.50 -6.39 34.23
N ALA A 40 16.12 -5.98 33.12
CA ALA A 40 15.68 -4.83 32.35
C ALA A 40 14.27 -5.04 31.77
N ALA A 41 13.98 -6.24 31.26
CA ALA A 41 12.64 -6.62 30.79
C ALA A 41 11.61 -6.54 31.94
N HIS A 42 11.95 -7.06 33.11
CA HIS A 42 11.09 -7.06 34.30
C HIS A 42 10.89 -5.67 34.91
N ALA A 43 11.76 -4.71 34.60
CA ALA A 43 11.60 -3.30 34.98
C ALA A 43 10.62 -2.51 34.09
N ALA A 44 9.98 -3.14 33.10
CA ALA A 44 8.98 -2.48 32.27
C ALA A 44 7.78 -1.97 33.08
N PRO A 45 7.17 -0.84 32.67
CA PRO A 45 5.90 -0.41 33.27
C PRO A 45 4.80 -1.41 32.91
N SER A 46 3.85 -1.60 33.83
CA SER A 46 2.68 -2.46 33.59
C SER A 46 1.40 -1.82 34.06
N VAL A 47 0.30 -2.17 33.39
CA VAL A 47 -1.05 -1.75 33.75
C VAL A 47 -1.33 -2.14 35.21
N GLY A 48 -1.73 -1.17 36.03
CA GLY A 48 -2.00 -1.38 37.46
C GLY A 48 -0.85 -2.02 38.25
N PHE A 49 0.40 -1.87 37.80
CA PHE A 49 1.59 -2.49 38.41
C PHE A 49 1.48 -4.03 38.52
N SER A 50 0.84 -4.67 37.52
CA SER A 50 0.52 -6.10 37.55
C SER A 50 1.65 -7.05 37.15
N GLN A 51 2.66 -6.55 36.42
CA GLN A 51 3.77 -7.33 35.87
C GLN A 51 3.32 -8.70 35.31
N PRO A 52 2.40 -8.72 34.32
CA PRO A 52 1.69 -9.93 33.92
C PRO A 52 2.58 -10.98 33.24
N TRP A 53 3.83 -10.65 32.90
CA TRP A 53 4.69 -11.50 32.08
C TRP A 53 5.48 -12.55 32.85
N ASP A 54 5.76 -13.66 32.17
CA ASP A 54 6.84 -14.60 32.52
C ASP A 54 7.78 -14.79 31.32
N PHE A 55 8.96 -15.33 31.61
CA PHE A 55 9.99 -15.64 30.62
C PHE A 55 10.33 -17.13 30.67
N VAL A 56 10.03 -17.88 29.60
CA VAL A 56 10.41 -19.29 29.48
C VAL A 56 11.68 -19.40 28.63
N LEU A 57 12.75 -19.91 29.22
CA LEU A 57 14.04 -20.06 28.55
C LEU A 57 14.13 -21.45 27.89
N VAL A 58 14.20 -21.47 26.57
CA VAL A 58 14.29 -22.69 25.75
C VAL A 58 15.70 -22.83 25.20
N ARG A 59 16.48 -23.75 25.77
CA ARG A 59 17.87 -24.05 25.36
C ARG A 59 18.01 -25.40 24.66
N ASP A 60 17.12 -26.34 24.96
CA ASP A 60 17.14 -27.69 24.40
C ASP A 60 17.02 -27.66 22.86
N PRO A 61 18.01 -28.19 22.12
CA PRO A 61 17.95 -28.24 20.66
C PRO A 61 16.73 -29.00 20.13
N ALA A 62 16.29 -30.08 20.81
CA ALA A 62 15.17 -30.88 20.34
C ALA A 62 13.85 -30.09 20.43
N THR A 63 13.66 -29.34 21.52
CA THR A 63 12.53 -28.41 21.67
C THR A 63 12.55 -27.32 20.59
N ARG A 64 13.70 -26.70 20.33
CA ARG A 64 13.84 -25.67 19.28
C ARG A 64 13.55 -26.21 17.88
N GLU A 65 13.96 -27.43 17.56
CA GLU A 65 13.64 -28.07 16.28
C GLU A 65 12.13 -28.31 16.12
N ARG A 66 11.44 -28.71 17.19
CA ARG A 66 9.97 -28.84 17.17
C ARG A 66 9.27 -27.49 16.96
N VAL A 67 9.75 -26.42 17.60
CA VAL A 67 9.21 -25.07 17.34
C VAL A 67 9.46 -24.64 15.90
N TYR A 68 10.66 -24.89 15.37
CA TYR A 68 10.99 -24.59 13.98
C TYR A 68 10.02 -25.27 13.01
N ALA A 69 9.65 -26.54 13.25
CA ALA A 69 8.67 -27.24 12.42
C ALA A 69 7.30 -26.54 12.39
N LEU A 70 6.80 -26.07 13.55
CA LEU A 70 5.54 -25.31 13.63
C LEU A 70 5.61 -24.00 12.82
N VAL A 71 6.72 -23.27 12.97
CA VAL A 71 6.98 -22.00 12.28
C VAL A 71 7.09 -22.21 10.76
N ALA A 72 7.79 -23.26 10.33
CA ALA A 72 7.96 -23.59 8.92
C ALA A 72 6.62 -23.94 8.25
N GLU A 73 5.80 -24.76 8.92
CA GLU A 73 4.48 -25.12 8.43
C GLU A 73 3.59 -23.88 8.25
N GLN A 74 3.52 -23.00 9.26
CA GLN A 74 2.71 -21.79 9.18
C GLN A 74 3.24 -20.82 8.12
N ARG A 75 4.56 -20.70 7.94
CA ARG A 75 5.15 -19.89 6.87
C ARG A 75 4.73 -20.42 5.50
N ASP A 76 4.74 -21.73 5.30
CA ASP A 76 4.37 -22.34 4.02
C ASP A 76 2.87 -22.13 3.70
N ARG A 77 2.00 -22.21 4.72
CA ARG A 77 0.58 -21.83 4.59
C ARG A 77 0.41 -20.37 4.17
N TYR A 78 1.06 -19.44 4.87
CA TYR A 78 0.99 -18.02 4.53
C TYR A 78 1.55 -17.73 3.13
N ALA A 79 2.65 -18.38 2.74
CA ALA A 79 3.22 -18.24 1.41
C ALA A 79 2.25 -18.69 0.29
N ALA A 80 1.37 -19.66 0.57
CA ALA A 80 0.37 -20.15 -0.38
C ALA A 80 -0.79 -19.16 -0.60
N GLU A 81 -1.05 -18.26 0.35
CA GLU A 81 -2.10 -17.24 0.29
C GLU A 81 -1.60 -15.93 -0.35
N LEU A 82 -0.28 -15.73 -0.38
CA LEU A 82 0.33 -14.51 -0.90
C LEU A 82 0.33 -14.45 -2.44
N PRO A 83 0.20 -13.26 -3.04
CA PRO A 83 0.51 -13.05 -4.44
C PRO A 83 1.93 -13.53 -4.77
N ALA A 84 2.16 -14.06 -5.98
CA ALA A 84 3.43 -14.71 -6.34
C ALA A 84 4.68 -13.84 -6.07
N ALA A 85 4.61 -12.53 -6.33
CA ALA A 85 5.72 -11.61 -6.06
C ALA A 85 6.01 -11.48 -4.54
N ARG A 86 4.96 -11.50 -3.71
CA ARG A 86 5.07 -11.48 -2.24
C ARG A 86 5.57 -12.82 -1.70
N ALA A 87 5.07 -13.94 -2.23
CA ALA A 87 5.53 -15.27 -1.85
C ALA A 87 7.04 -15.44 -2.14
N GLU A 88 7.52 -14.93 -3.27
CA GLU A 88 8.95 -14.95 -3.58
C GLU A 88 9.76 -14.07 -2.63
N ALA A 89 9.29 -12.85 -2.32
CA ALA A 89 9.93 -12.00 -1.33
C ALA A 89 9.98 -12.66 0.06
N LEU A 90 8.92 -13.36 0.47
CA LEU A 90 8.85 -14.07 1.75
C LEU A 90 9.88 -15.19 1.85
N ARG A 91 10.18 -15.90 0.76
CA ARG A 91 11.21 -16.97 0.75
C ARG A 91 12.61 -16.46 1.08
N SER A 92 12.89 -15.18 0.81
CA SER A 92 14.17 -14.55 1.19
C SER A 92 14.28 -14.27 2.70
N ILE A 93 13.15 -14.31 3.43
CA ILE A 93 13.09 -14.06 4.87
C ILE A 93 13.36 -15.38 5.61
N ARG A 94 14.52 -15.46 6.25
CA ARG A 94 14.96 -16.64 7.01
C ARG A 94 14.21 -16.81 8.33
N ILE A 95 13.96 -18.06 8.69
CA ILE A 95 13.33 -18.50 9.96
C ILE A 95 14.24 -19.44 10.77
N GLU A 96 15.41 -19.78 10.22
CA GLU A 96 16.38 -20.72 10.77
C GLU A 96 16.96 -20.25 12.11
N ALA A 97 16.83 -18.96 12.44
CA ALA A 97 17.18 -18.40 13.73
C ALA A 97 16.60 -19.20 14.92
N VAL A 98 15.41 -19.79 14.80
CA VAL A 98 14.81 -20.62 15.86
C VAL A 98 15.76 -21.75 16.29
N ARG A 99 16.31 -22.49 15.34
CA ARG A 99 17.21 -23.63 15.62
C ARG A 99 18.68 -23.23 15.76
N GLU A 100 19.12 -22.20 15.03
CA GLU A 100 20.52 -21.76 15.01
C GLU A 100 20.90 -21.02 16.30
N THR A 101 19.94 -20.35 16.95
CA THR A 101 20.22 -19.52 18.12
C THR A 101 20.26 -20.35 19.41
N PRO A 102 21.33 -20.26 20.22
CA PRO A 102 21.54 -21.12 21.40
C PRO A 102 20.49 -20.94 22.51
N LEU A 103 19.73 -19.84 22.50
CA LEU A 103 18.67 -19.53 23.43
C LEU A 103 17.44 -18.99 22.68
N ASN A 104 16.27 -19.53 22.98
CA ASN A 104 15.00 -18.89 22.68
C ASN A 104 14.30 -18.50 23.99
N VAL A 105 13.57 -17.39 23.98
CA VAL A 105 12.84 -16.85 25.13
C VAL A 105 11.39 -16.67 24.73
N VAL A 106 10.49 -17.36 25.41
CA VAL A 106 9.04 -17.13 25.26
C VAL A 106 8.62 -16.13 26.32
N VAL A 107 8.01 -15.03 25.88
CA VAL A 107 7.42 -14.03 26.77
C VAL A 107 5.92 -14.21 26.77
N THR A 108 5.35 -14.37 27.95
CA THR A 108 3.91 -14.64 28.11
C THR A 108 3.19 -13.49 28.81
N ALA A 109 1.86 -13.57 28.91
CA ALA A 109 1.06 -12.76 29.80
C ALA A 109 0.04 -13.63 30.54
N ASP A 110 0.07 -13.60 31.88
CA ASP A 110 -0.95 -14.21 32.73
C ASP A 110 -2.03 -13.17 33.08
N PRO A 111 -3.26 -13.30 32.53
CA PRO A 111 -4.34 -12.35 32.78
C PRO A 111 -4.84 -12.37 34.23
N THR A 112 -4.49 -13.38 35.03
CA THR A 112 -4.90 -13.53 36.43
C THR A 112 -3.98 -12.80 37.42
N ARG A 113 -2.76 -12.43 37.00
CA ARG A 113 -1.74 -11.81 37.87
C ARG A 113 -2.11 -10.39 38.26
N GLY A 114 -1.89 -9.97 39.50
CA GLY A 114 -2.29 -8.64 40.00
C GLY A 114 -3.72 -8.55 40.56
N GLY A 115 -4.43 -9.68 40.62
CA GLY A 115 -5.73 -9.79 41.29
C GLY A 115 -6.91 -9.17 40.53
N ARG A 116 -8.10 -9.18 41.17
CA ARG A 116 -9.37 -8.74 40.56
C ARG A 116 -9.51 -7.22 40.36
N HIS A 117 -8.65 -6.42 40.99
CA HIS A 117 -8.79 -4.97 41.08
C HIS A 117 -7.62 -4.22 40.43
N THR A 118 -7.01 -4.81 39.41
CA THR A 118 -5.95 -4.15 38.63
C THR A 118 -6.53 -2.97 37.85
N LEU A 119 -6.08 -1.76 38.21
CA LEU A 119 -6.48 -0.52 37.55
C LEU A 119 -6.24 -0.60 36.03
N GLY A 120 -7.17 -0.09 35.24
CA GLY A 120 -7.12 -0.12 33.77
C GLY A 120 -7.48 -1.47 33.16
N ARG A 121 -6.90 -2.58 33.66
CA ARG A 121 -7.15 -3.92 33.11
C ARG A 121 -8.57 -4.43 33.35
N HIS A 122 -9.21 -4.00 34.43
CA HIS A 122 -10.62 -4.32 34.68
C HIS A 122 -11.53 -3.92 33.50
N ASP A 123 -11.30 -2.73 32.95
CA ASP A 123 -12.10 -2.20 31.84
C ASP A 123 -11.56 -2.63 30.47
N ARG A 124 -10.26 -2.94 30.41
CA ARG A 124 -9.50 -3.29 29.20
C ARG A 124 -8.56 -4.47 29.46
N PRO A 125 -9.05 -5.72 29.42
CA PRO A 125 -8.23 -6.91 29.67
C PRO A 125 -6.96 -6.99 28.82
N GLU A 126 -6.99 -6.50 27.59
CA GLU A 126 -5.89 -6.45 26.62
C GLU A 126 -4.66 -5.65 27.09
N MET A 127 -4.81 -4.81 28.12
CA MET A 127 -3.69 -4.06 28.70
C MET A 127 -2.63 -4.97 29.36
N GLY A 128 -2.98 -6.22 29.69
CA GLY A 128 -2.04 -7.22 30.18
C GLY A 128 -0.96 -7.56 29.14
N PRO A 129 -1.34 -8.16 28.00
CA PRO A 129 -0.44 -8.40 26.87
C PRO A 129 0.31 -7.15 26.39
N TYR A 130 -0.32 -5.98 26.36
CA TYR A 130 0.37 -4.73 26.01
C TYR A 130 1.49 -4.38 27.00
N SER A 131 1.30 -4.65 28.29
CA SER A 131 2.37 -4.48 29.29
C SER A 131 3.54 -5.44 29.04
N ALA A 132 3.24 -6.69 28.65
CA ALA A 132 4.28 -7.66 28.28
C ALA A 132 5.05 -7.25 27.01
N ALA A 133 4.40 -6.62 26.02
CA ALA A 133 5.09 -6.07 24.86
C ALA A 133 6.12 -4.97 25.24
N LEU A 134 5.87 -4.19 26.31
CA LEU A 134 6.86 -3.25 26.84
C LEU A 134 8.06 -3.97 27.48
N ALA A 135 7.82 -5.09 28.17
CA ALA A 135 8.89 -5.94 28.69
C ALA A 135 9.75 -6.52 27.56
N VAL A 136 9.14 -6.94 26.45
CA VAL A 136 9.86 -7.37 25.24
C VAL A 136 10.72 -6.24 24.66
N GLN A 137 10.19 -5.03 24.55
CA GLN A 137 10.96 -3.88 24.06
C GLN A 137 12.16 -3.54 24.97
N ASN A 138 12.00 -3.63 26.29
CA ASN A 138 13.11 -3.46 27.23
C ASN A 138 14.17 -4.57 27.10
N LEU A 139 13.74 -5.83 26.97
CA LEU A 139 14.61 -6.98 26.71
C LEU A 139 15.47 -6.71 25.48
N TRP A 140 14.86 -6.22 24.40
CA TRP A 140 15.54 -5.96 23.14
C TRP A 140 16.59 -4.84 23.25
N LEU A 141 16.26 -3.75 23.94
CA LEU A 141 17.20 -2.65 24.17
C LEU A 141 18.37 -3.10 25.05
N ALA A 142 18.12 -3.85 26.11
CA ALA A 142 19.15 -4.39 26.98
C ALA A 142 20.04 -5.40 26.23
N ALA A 143 19.44 -6.34 25.50
CA ALA A 143 20.17 -7.29 24.66
C ALA A 143 21.07 -6.55 23.65
N ARG A 144 20.55 -5.52 22.97
CA ARG A 144 21.35 -4.71 22.04
C ARG A 144 22.52 -4.01 22.72
N ALA A 145 22.31 -3.46 23.92
CA ALA A 145 23.37 -2.82 24.71
C ALA A 145 24.45 -3.82 25.18
N GLU A 146 24.07 -5.06 25.44
CA GLU A 146 24.96 -6.17 25.81
C GLU A 146 25.62 -6.84 24.57
N GLY A 147 25.35 -6.36 23.36
CA GLY A 147 25.92 -6.90 22.11
C GLY A 147 25.25 -8.18 21.61
N LEU A 148 24.05 -8.50 22.09
CA LEU A 148 23.25 -9.65 21.64
C LEU A 148 22.29 -9.24 20.51
N GLY A 149 22.10 -10.16 19.57
CA GLY A 149 21.02 -10.13 18.58
C GLY A 149 19.73 -10.68 19.18
N VAL A 150 18.60 -10.11 18.75
CA VAL A 150 17.27 -10.60 19.07
C VAL A 150 16.44 -10.68 17.78
N GLY A 151 15.79 -11.81 17.54
CA GLY A 151 14.85 -12.01 16.44
C GLY A 151 13.47 -12.39 16.97
N TRP A 152 12.41 -11.73 16.48
CA TRP A 152 11.03 -12.07 16.87
C TRP A 152 10.42 -13.01 15.83
N VAL A 153 9.94 -14.16 16.30
CA VAL A 153 9.25 -15.16 15.48
C VAL A 153 7.75 -15.08 15.73
N SER A 154 6.98 -14.81 14.68
CA SER A 154 5.53 -14.57 14.75
C SER A 154 4.70 -15.48 13.85
N PHE A 155 5.29 -16.49 13.21
CA PHE A 155 4.57 -17.44 12.36
C PHE A 155 3.93 -18.55 13.21
N PHE A 156 2.92 -18.18 14.00
CA PHE A 156 2.06 -19.12 14.72
C PHE A 156 0.61 -18.78 14.39
N GLY A 157 -0.14 -19.73 13.81
CA GLY A 157 -1.60 -19.68 13.81
C GLY A 157 -2.15 -20.23 15.14
N ASP A 158 -3.47 -20.22 15.32
CA ASP A 158 -4.11 -20.70 16.55
C ASP A 158 -3.66 -22.13 16.92
N ASP A 159 -3.70 -23.06 15.96
CA ASP A 159 -3.20 -24.44 16.15
C ASP A 159 -1.71 -24.48 16.54
N GLY A 160 -0.92 -23.54 16.01
CA GLY A 160 0.51 -23.43 16.31
C GLY A 160 0.78 -22.92 17.72
N ILE A 161 -0.06 -22.00 18.22
CA ILE A 161 -0.01 -21.53 19.61
C ILE A 161 -0.41 -22.66 20.57
N ASP A 162 -1.46 -23.42 20.25
CA ASP A 162 -1.89 -24.58 21.05
C ASP A 162 -0.78 -25.65 21.12
N ALA A 163 -0.15 -25.97 19.99
CA ALA A 163 0.98 -26.89 19.95
C ALA A 163 2.19 -26.37 20.75
N LEU A 164 2.42 -25.05 20.76
CA LEU A 164 3.46 -24.42 21.56
C LEU A 164 3.15 -24.50 23.07
N HIS A 165 1.88 -24.35 23.47
CA HIS A 165 1.44 -24.53 24.84
C HIS A 165 1.70 -25.97 25.32
N GLU A 166 1.33 -26.97 24.53
CA GLU A 166 1.59 -28.38 24.85
C GLU A 166 3.09 -28.66 24.95
N LEU A 167 3.86 -28.18 23.97
CA LEU A 167 5.31 -28.40 23.91
C LEU A 167 6.05 -27.83 25.13
N LEU A 168 5.65 -26.66 25.60
CA LEU A 168 6.31 -25.94 26.70
C LEU A 168 5.62 -26.12 28.05
N GLY A 169 4.50 -26.84 28.10
CA GLY A 169 3.71 -27.03 29.31
C GLY A 169 3.12 -25.72 29.85
N LEU A 170 2.71 -24.80 28.98
CA LEU A 170 2.11 -23.53 29.39
C LEU A 170 0.69 -23.77 29.93
N PRO A 171 0.28 -23.09 31.02
CA PRO A 171 -1.10 -23.13 31.47
C PRO A 171 -2.06 -22.59 30.41
N ALA A 172 -3.25 -23.20 30.27
CA ALA A 172 -4.22 -22.83 29.23
C ALA A 172 -4.69 -21.37 29.29
N HIS A 173 -4.62 -20.72 30.45
CA HIS A 173 -5.02 -19.32 30.61
C HIS A 173 -3.91 -18.31 30.32
N VAL A 174 -2.68 -18.77 30.09
CA VAL A 174 -1.52 -17.91 29.82
C VAL A 174 -1.43 -17.65 28.32
N GLU A 175 -1.28 -16.40 27.94
CA GLU A 175 -1.14 -15.98 26.55
C GLU A 175 0.34 -15.92 26.15
N VAL A 176 0.70 -16.42 24.97
CA VAL A 176 2.04 -16.22 24.39
C VAL A 176 2.08 -14.87 23.68
N VAL A 177 2.92 -13.96 24.18
CA VAL A 177 3.06 -12.60 23.63
C VAL A 177 4.19 -12.54 22.60
N ALA A 178 5.32 -13.20 22.86
CA ALA A 178 6.45 -13.20 21.95
C ALA A 178 7.26 -14.50 22.02
N TYR A 179 7.79 -14.93 20.87
CA TYR A 179 8.83 -15.95 20.78
C TYR A 179 10.10 -15.31 20.24
N LEU A 180 11.14 -15.22 21.06
CA LEU A 180 12.36 -14.47 20.76
C LEU A 180 13.56 -15.41 20.61
N CYS A 181 14.32 -15.28 19.54
CA CYS A 181 15.64 -15.88 19.39
C CYS A 181 16.68 -14.90 19.96
N VAL A 182 17.53 -15.31 20.90
CA VAL A 182 18.52 -14.44 21.56
C VAL A 182 19.92 -15.06 21.53
N GLY A 183 20.91 -14.36 20.97
CA GLY A 183 22.28 -14.89 20.87
C GLY A 183 23.31 -13.88 20.38
N HIS A 184 24.58 -14.29 20.36
CA HIS A 184 25.64 -13.52 19.71
C HIS A 184 25.47 -13.54 18.19
N VAL A 185 25.86 -12.46 17.52
CA VAL A 185 25.75 -12.33 16.06
C VAL A 185 27.07 -11.87 15.44
N ASP A 186 27.31 -12.25 14.18
CA ASP A 186 28.52 -11.85 13.44
C ASP A 186 28.56 -10.34 13.16
N GLY A 187 27.39 -9.71 13.08
CA GLY A 187 27.22 -8.29 12.87
C GLY A 187 25.77 -7.87 12.94
N PHE A 188 25.53 -6.56 13.05
CA PHE A 188 24.19 -5.99 13.05
C PHE A 188 23.96 -5.26 11.72
N PRO A 189 22.86 -5.54 11.01
CA PRO A 189 22.52 -4.82 9.80
C PRO A 189 22.37 -3.32 10.05
N ASP A 190 22.88 -2.47 9.14
CA ASP A 190 22.77 -1.01 9.26
C ASP A 190 21.32 -0.50 9.15
N ARG A 191 20.43 -1.29 8.54
CA ARG A 191 18.99 -1.02 8.39
C ARG A 191 18.15 -2.27 8.67
N PRO A 192 16.85 -2.15 8.96
CA PRO A 192 15.97 -3.31 9.12
C PRO A 192 16.04 -4.26 7.92
N GLU A 193 16.14 -5.57 8.15
CA GLU A 193 16.28 -6.55 7.08
C GLU A 193 15.09 -6.51 6.10
N LEU A 194 13.86 -6.39 6.60
CA LEU A 194 12.66 -6.28 5.76
C LEU A 194 12.69 -5.04 4.85
N GLU A 195 13.26 -3.94 5.31
CA GLU A 195 13.45 -2.74 4.48
C GLU A 195 14.52 -2.97 3.42
N GLY A 196 15.63 -3.64 3.78
CA GLY A 196 16.69 -4.02 2.86
C GLY A 196 16.22 -4.93 1.72
N HIS A 197 15.31 -5.86 2.00
CA HIS A 197 14.68 -6.75 1.01
C HIS A 197 13.50 -6.09 0.27
N GLY A 198 13.13 -4.85 0.64
CA GLY A 198 12.01 -4.13 0.03
C GLY A 198 10.63 -4.71 0.37
N TRP A 199 10.52 -5.48 1.46
CA TRP A 199 9.25 -6.02 1.96
C TRP A 199 8.30 -4.93 2.44
N ALA A 200 8.84 -3.95 3.16
CA ALA A 200 8.12 -2.78 3.66
C ALA A 200 9.08 -1.59 3.79
N ARG A 201 8.53 -0.38 3.91
CA ARG A 201 9.26 0.86 4.13
C ARG A 201 8.78 1.52 5.41
N ARG A 202 9.69 2.22 6.09
CA ARG A 202 9.35 2.99 7.28
C ARG A 202 8.41 4.14 6.90
N ARG A 203 7.31 4.26 7.63
CA ARG A 203 6.43 5.44 7.56
C ARG A 203 7.15 6.65 8.19
N PRO A 204 7.12 7.82 7.53
CA PRO A 204 7.54 9.09 8.12
C PRO A 204 6.83 9.40 9.45
N LEU A 205 7.50 10.12 10.35
CA LEU A 205 6.97 10.42 11.70
C LEU A 205 5.73 11.34 11.65
N ASP A 206 5.73 12.32 10.76
CA ASP A 206 4.61 13.23 10.52
C ASP A 206 3.32 12.50 10.10
N TRP A 207 3.42 11.28 9.59
CA TRP A 207 2.26 10.43 9.30
C TRP A 207 1.64 9.78 10.54
N ALA A 208 2.31 9.85 11.70
CA ALA A 208 1.85 9.24 12.95
C ALA A 208 1.54 10.28 14.03
N VAL A 209 1.80 11.57 13.77
CA VAL A 209 1.58 12.65 14.74
C VAL A 209 0.33 13.44 14.34
N HIS A 210 -0.61 13.52 15.27
CA HIS A 210 -1.84 14.31 15.16
C HIS A 210 -1.90 15.28 16.36
N GLN A 211 -2.29 16.52 16.11
CA GLN A 211 -2.42 17.57 17.13
C GLN A 211 -3.88 17.66 17.59
N GLU A 212 -4.14 17.40 18.87
CA GLU A 212 -5.46 17.44 19.52
C GLU A 212 -6.49 16.41 19.00
N THR A 213 -6.72 16.34 17.69
CA THR A 213 -7.72 15.48 17.04
C THR A 213 -7.11 14.67 15.90
N TRP A 214 -7.71 13.50 15.64
CA TRP A 214 -7.33 12.67 14.51
C TRP A 214 -7.49 13.44 13.19
N GLY A 215 -6.49 13.30 12.30
CA GLY A 215 -6.44 14.02 11.01
C GLY A 215 -5.68 15.35 11.03
N ALA A 216 -5.53 16.02 12.18
CA ALA A 216 -4.77 17.27 12.30
C ALA A 216 -3.25 16.99 12.34
N ARG A 217 -2.66 16.61 11.21
CA ARG A 217 -1.26 16.15 11.12
C ARG A 217 -0.28 17.32 11.17
N ALA A 218 0.63 17.30 12.14
CA ALA A 218 1.78 18.21 12.23
C ALA A 218 2.79 17.74 13.28
N LEU A 219 4.08 17.88 12.98
CA LEU A 219 5.13 17.72 14.00
C LEU A 219 5.02 18.82 15.08
N PRO A 220 5.52 18.57 16.31
CA PRO A 220 5.52 19.57 17.36
C PRO A 220 6.17 20.89 16.90
N GLY A 221 5.43 22.00 17.02
CA GLY A 221 5.89 23.34 16.63
C GLY A 221 5.57 23.75 15.18
N ALA A 222 4.95 22.88 14.38
CA ALA A 222 4.39 23.22 13.08
C ALA A 222 2.87 23.44 13.17
N GLU A 223 2.34 24.27 12.27
CA GLU A 223 0.88 24.44 12.12
C GLU A 223 0.26 23.19 11.47
N PRO A 224 -0.89 22.68 11.96
CA PRO A 224 -1.60 21.58 11.32
C PRO A 224 -2.04 21.93 9.90
N THR A 225 -1.71 21.06 8.95
CA THR A 225 -2.20 21.13 7.56
C THR A 225 -3.06 19.92 7.25
N THR A 226 -3.98 20.04 6.30
CA THR A 226 -4.73 18.87 5.83
C THR A 226 -3.81 17.88 5.12
N LEU A 227 -4.24 16.62 5.02
CA LEU A 227 -3.46 15.60 4.32
C LEU A 227 -3.40 15.92 2.81
N LEU A 228 -4.47 16.48 2.27
CA LEU A 228 -4.50 16.93 0.87
C LEU A 228 -3.48 18.04 0.60
N GLU A 229 -3.50 19.13 1.37
CA GLU A 229 -2.58 20.28 1.17
C GLU A 229 -1.12 19.84 1.27
N SER A 230 -0.75 19.17 2.36
CA SER A 230 0.63 18.68 2.55
C SER A 230 1.10 17.69 1.49
N THR A 231 0.17 16.97 0.85
CA THR A 231 0.50 16.05 -0.25
C THR A 231 0.69 16.82 -1.55
N VAL A 232 -0.17 17.79 -1.87
CA VAL A 232 -0.03 18.65 -3.06
C VAL A 232 1.28 19.44 -3.02
N ASP A 233 1.63 19.99 -1.85
CA ASP A 233 2.85 20.81 -1.68
C ASP A 233 4.16 20.08 -2.00
N VAL A 234 4.19 18.75 -1.89
CA VAL A 234 5.40 17.93 -2.15
C VAL A 234 5.40 17.26 -3.52
N VAL A 235 4.30 17.31 -4.26
CA VAL A 235 4.26 16.80 -5.64
C VAL A 235 5.01 17.78 -6.53
N GLY A 236 6.17 17.34 -7.03
CA GLY A 236 6.99 18.09 -7.98
C GLY A 236 7.26 17.29 -9.24
N PRO A 237 8.00 17.87 -10.21
CA PRO A 237 8.26 17.22 -11.49
C PRO A 237 9.09 15.93 -11.34
N VAL A 238 8.94 15.03 -12.31
CA VAL A 238 9.81 13.86 -12.45
C VAL A 238 11.24 14.28 -12.77
N ASP A 239 12.20 13.40 -12.48
CA ASP A 239 13.63 13.71 -12.63
C ASP A 239 14.04 13.77 -14.11
N GLY A 240 14.44 14.96 -14.58
CA GLY A 240 14.87 15.17 -15.96
C GLY A 240 16.24 14.57 -16.28
N GLU A 241 17.15 14.53 -15.31
CA GLU A 241 18.49 13.95 -15.49
C GLU A 241 18.42 12.43 -15.62
N ALA A 242 17.60 11.78 -14.80
CA ALA A 242 17.35 10.34 -14.89
C ALA A 242 16.67 9.96 -16.21
N ARG A 243 15.78 10.80 -16.74
CA ARG A 243 15.18 10.61 -18.08
C ARG A 243 16.23 10.70 -19.18
N ALA A 244 17.10 11.71 -19.13
CA ALA A 244 18.19 11.87 -20.10
C ALA A 244 19.17 10.68 -20.04
N ALA A 245 19.59 10.29 -18.83
CA ALA A 245 20.46 9.14 -18.61
C ALA A 245 19.84 7.83 -19.14
N ALA A 246 18.52 7.67 -18.99
CA ALA A 246 17.80 6.53 -19.53
C ALA A 246 17.80 6.51 -21.07
N GLN A 247 17.54 7.65 -21.71
CA GLN A 247 17.61 7.76 -23.17
C GLN A 247 19.02 7.44 -23.69
N ASP A 248 20.06 8.01 -23.07
CA ASP A 248 21.46 7.76 -23.42
C ASP A 248 21.86 6.29 -23.24
N ARG A 249 21.30 5.62 -22.22
CA ARG A 249 21.51 4.18 -22.02
C ARG A 249 20.81 3.37 -23.11
N LEU A 250 19.55 3.67 -23.41
CA LEU A 250 18.76 2.98 -24.44
C LEU A 250 19.39 3.08 -25.83
N ASP A 251 19.96 4.24 -26.15
CA ASP A 251 20.66 4.48 -27.42
C ASP A 251 21.96 3.66 -27.54
N ARG A 252 22.57 3.26 -26.42
CA ARG A 252 23.81 2.45 -26.35
C ARG A 252 23.58 0.95 -26.13
N MET A 253 22.36 0.53 -25.83
CA MET A 253 22.03 -0.90 -25.68
C MET A 253 22.30 -1.67 -26.96
N THR A 254 22.63 -2.96 -26.87
CA THR A 254 22.83 -3.87 -28.02
C THR A 254 21.53 -4.15 -28.79
N LYS A 255 20.95 -3.11 -29.39
CA LYS A 255 19.74 -3.09 -30.21
C LYS A 255 19.84 -1.93 -31.19
N PRO A 256 19.16 -1.98 -32.34
CA PRO A 256 19.00 -0.79 -33.16
C PRO A 256 18.28 0.32 -32.37
N ARG A 257 18.71 1.57 -32.55
CA ARG A 257 18.11 2.73 -31.89
C ARG A 257 16.60 2.79 -32.15
N GLY A 258 15.80 2.95 -31.10
CA GLY A 258 14.33 3.01 -31.17
C GLY A 258 13.63 1.69 -31.48
N ALA A 259 14.34 0.56 -31.56
CA ALA A 259 13.75 -0.72 -31.96
C ALA A 259 12.71 -1.29 -30.96
N LEU A 260 12.71 -0.84 -29.70
CA LEU A 260 11.68 -1.24 -28.72
C LEU A 260 10.48 -0.28 -28.71
N GLY A 261 10.47 0.75 -29.57
CA GLY A 261 9.38 1.70 -29.70
C GLY A 261 8.95 2.29 -28.36
N ARG A 262 7.65 2.20 -28.05
CA ARG A 262 7.06 2.78 -26.84
C ARG A 262 7.52 2.14 -25.52
N VAL A 263 8.13 0.96 -25.57
CA VAL A 263 8.74 0.36 -24.38
C VAL A 263 9.95 1.21 -23.92
N GLU A 264 10.64 1.89 -24.85
CA GLU A 264 11.71 2.85 -24.53
C GLU A 264 11.15 4.06 -23.77
N ASP A 265 10.01 4.60 -24.23
CA ASP A 265 9.33 5.72 -23.57
C ASP A 265 8.93 5.36 -22.13
N VAL A 266 8.44 4.13 -21.91
CA VAL A 266 8.10 3.61 -20.58
C VAL A 266 9.35 3.51 -19.70
N ALA A 267 10.47 3.01 -20.23
CA ALA A 267 11.74 2.94 -19.50
C ALA A 267 12.25 4.33 -19.07
N VAL A 268 12.13 5.33 -19.95
CA VAL A 268 12.47 6.73 -19.65
C VAL A 268 11.53 7.28 -18.58
N ALA A 269 10.22 7.09 -18.71
CA ALA A 269 9.23 7.56 -17.73
C ALA A 269 9.49 6.96 -16.34
N LEU A 270 9.70 5.64 -16.25
CA LEU A 270 10.01 4.95 -15.00
C LEU A 270 11.31 5.46 -14.36
N SER A 271 12.33 5.77 -15.18
CA SER A 271 13.60 6.33 -14.68
C SER A 271 13.40 7.73 -14.11
N GLY A 272 12.62 8.58 -14.79
CA GLY A 272 12.26 9.90 -14.30
C GLY A 272 11.48 9.87 -12.99
N ILE A 273 10.49 8.98 -12.88
CA ILE A 273 9.72 8.79 -11.65
C ILE A 273 10.65 8.34 -10.51
N ALA A 274 11.45 7.30 -10.76
CA ALA A 274 12.36 6.76 -9.75
C ALA A 274 13.50 7.70 -9.37
N GLY A 275 13.86 8.66 -10.21
CA GLY A 275 15.07 9.47 -10.05
C GLY A 275 16.35 8.65 -10.21
N ALA A 276 16.30 7.56 -10.98
CA ALA A 276 17.42 6.63 -11.12
C ALA A 276 17.40 5.92 -12.48
N CYS A 277 18.59 5.64 -13.03
CA CYS A 277 18.79 4.85 -14.23
C CYS A 277 19.85 3.75 -13.97
N PRO A 278 19.54 2.45 -14.19
CA PRO A 278 18.24 1.92 -14.58
C PRO A 278 17.18 2.09 -13.46
N PRO A 279 15.88 2.15 -13.81
CA PRO A 279 14.82 2.24 -12.81
C PRO A 279 14.65 0.92 -12.06
N PRO A 280 14.18 0.92 -10.81
CA PRO A 280 13.78 -0.30 -10.13
C PRO A 280 12.61 -0.96 -10.86
N VAL A 281 12.58 -2.30 -10.86
CA VAL A 281 11.45 -3.04 -11.44
C VAL A 281 10.17 -2.73 -10.64
N PRO A 282 9.03 -2.41 -11.30
CA PRO A 282 7.75 -2.13 -10.67
C PRO A 282 7.08 -3.41 -10.16
N SER A 283 7.68 -4.03 -9.13
CA SER A 283 7.19 -5.24 -8.46
C SER A 283 7.71 -5.30 -7.01
N PRO A 284 6.91 -5.69 -6.01
CA PRO A 284 5.48 -6.02 -6.08
C PRO A 284 4.61 -4.83 -6.51
N ALA A 285 3.42 -5.11 -7.01
CA ALA A 285 2.47 -4.09 -7.44
C ALA A 285 1.09 -4.36 -6.82
N ALA A 286 0.29 -3.31 -6.63
CA ALA A 286 -1.03 -3.41 -6.05
C ALA A 286 -2.07 -2.64 -6.88
N VAL A 287 -3.18 -3.30 -7.19
CA VAL A 287 -4.40 -2.66 -7.70
C VAL A 287 -5.31 -2.31 -6.54
N ALA A 288 -5.71 -1.05 -6.46
CA ALA A 288 -6.68 -0.58 -5.47
C ALA A 288 -8.03 -0.33 -6.17
N VAL A 289 -9.04 -1.12 -5.82
CA VAL A 289 -10.39 -1.03 -6.37
C VAL A 289 -11.24 -0.18 -5.43
N PHE A 290 -11.51 1.07 -5.83
CA PHE A 290 -12.36 1.98 -5.07
C PHE A 290 -13.82 1.79 -5.45
N ALA A 291 -14.65 1.43 -4.47
CA ALA A 291 -16.05 1.11 -4.66
C ALA A 291 -16.97 2.19 -4.06
N ALA A 292 -17.86 2.74 -4.90
CA ALA A 292 -18.90 3.67 -4.45
C ALA A 292 -20.13 3.68 -5.37
N ASP A 293 -21.28 3.99 -4.78
CA ASP A 293 -22.55 4.13 -5.49
C ASP A 293 -22.88 5.59 -5.83
N HIS A 294 -23.72 5.77 -6.86
CA HIS A 294 -24.01 7.09 -7.40
C HIS A 294 -25.50 7.43 -7.39
N GLY A 295 -25.86 8.60 -6.84
CA GLY A 295 -27.24 9.07 -6.79
C GLY A 295 -27.85 9.35 -8.18
N VAL A 296 -27.02 9.66 -9.18
CA VAL A 296 -27.47 9.84 -10.57
C VAL A 296 -28.04 8.55 -11.20
N HIS A 297 -27.88 7.39 -10.54
CA HIS A 297 -28.61 6.17 -10.88
C HIS A 297 -30.12 6.40 -11.01
N ALA A 298 -30.69 7.29 -10.18
CA ALA A 298 -32.11 7.67 -10.20
C ALA A 298 -32.58 8.27 -11.55
N GLN A 299 -31.66 8.76 -12.38
CA GLN A 299 -31.98 9.32 -13.71
C GLN A 299 -32.02 8.26 -14.83
N GLY A 300 -31.88 6.96 -14.50
CA GLY A 300 -32.02 5.88 -15.48
C GLY A 300 -30.92 5.86 -16.54
N VAL A 301 -29.68 6.15 -16.13
CA VAL A 301 -28.47 6.21 -16.98
C VAL A 301 -27.81 4.85 -17.19
N THR A 302 -28.33 3.80 -16.55
CA THR A 302 -27.88 2.41 -16.65
C THR A 302 -29.06 1.47 -16.38
N PRO A 303 -29.14 0.30 -17.05
CA PRO A 303 -30.16 -0.71 -16.77
C PRO A 303 -29.81 -1.58 -15.54
N TRP A 304 -28.57 -1.51 -15.04
CA TRP A 304 -28.13 -2.34 -13.93
C TRP A 304 -28.70 -1.84 -12.58
N PRO A 305 -29.15 -2.74 -11.70
CA PRO A 305 -29.57 -2.37 -10.36
C PRO A 305 -28.36 -1.94 -9.52
N GLN A 306 -28.58 -1.00 -8.60
CA GLN A 306 -27.53 -0.41 -7.78
C GLN A 306 -26.84 -1.45 -6.86
N GLU A 307 -27.58 -2.48 -6.43
CA GLU A 307 -27.11 -3.60 -5.62
C GLU A 307 -25.92 -4.37 -6.24
N VAL A 308 -25.71 -4.26 -7.55
CA VAL A 308 -24.57 -4.90 -8.24
C VAL A 308 -23.24 -4.39 -7.68
N THR A 309 -23.15 -3.14 -7.20
CA THR A 309 -21.93 -2.63 -6.54
C THR A 309 -21.55 -3.50 -5.34
N VAL A 310 -22.51 -3.83 -4.47
CA VAL A 310 -22.29 -4.69 -3.30
C VAL A 310 -21.91 -6.11 -3.72
N GLN A 311 -22.60 -6.66 -4.72
CA GLN A 311 -22.34 -8.01 -5.22
C GLN A 311 -20.93 -8.14 -5.81
N MET A 312 -20.47 -7.12 -6.53
CA MET A 312 -19.12 -7.10 -7.08
C MET A 312 -18.06 -6.91 -6.01
N VAL A 313 -18.31 -6.10 -4.98
CA VAL A 313 -17.41 -6.00 -3.82
C VAL A 313 -17.22 -7.37 -3.15
N ALA A 314 -18.31 -8.10 -2.90
CA ALA A 314 -18.22 -9.47 -2.38
C ALA A 314 -17.40 -10.37 -3.33
N ASN A 315 -17.66 -10.30 -4.64
CA ASN A 315 -16.92 -11.09 -5.64
C ASN A 315 -15.42 -10.76 -5.70
N PHE A 316 -15.02 -9.50 -5.48
CA PHE A 316 -13.61 -9.11 -5.38
C PHE A 316 -12.93 -9.73 -4.15
N LEU A 317 -13.62 -9.71 -3.01
CA LEU A 317 -13.14 -10.25 -1.74
C LEU A 317 -13.04 -11.78 -1.79
N ASP A 318 -13.98 -12.44 -2.46
CA ASP A 318 -13.97 -13.90 -2.71
C ASP A 318 -12.96 -14.33 -3.79
N GLY A 319 -12.31 -13.37 -4.46
CA GLY A 319 -11.29 -13.65 -5.48
C GLY A 319 -11.86 -14.13 -6.83
N GLY A 320 -13.14 -13.88 -7.09
CA GLY A 320 -13.90 -14.41 -8.23
C GLY A 320 -14.01 -13.48 -9.45
N ALA A 321 -13.57 -12.22 -9.35
CA ALA A 321 -13.67 -11.27 -10.46
C ALA A 321 -12.48 -11.33 -11.43
N VAL A 322 -12.62 -10.64 -12.56
CA VAL A 322 -11.59 -10.59 -13.61
C VAL A 322 -10.31 -9.93 -13.10
N VAL A 323 -10.43 -8.84 -12.31
CA VAL A 323 -9.29 -8.20 -11.65
C VAL A 323 -8.51 -9.20 -10.78
N ASN A 324 -9.19 -10.09 -10.04
CA ASN A 324 -8.52 -11.10 -9.21
C ASN A 324 -7.80 -12.14 -10.06
N ALA A 325 -8.40 -12.59 -11.16
CA ALA A 325 -7.78 -13.55 -12.07
C ALA A 325 -6.48 -13.00 -12.68
N PHE A 326 -6.51 -11.75 -13.16
CA PHE A 326 -5.33 -11.10 -13.72
C PHE A 326 -4.28 -10.78 -12.66
N ALA A 327 -4.69 -10.24 -11.51
CA ALA A 327 -3.76 -9.93 -10.42
C ALA A 327 -3.03 -11.19 -9.92
N ARG A 328 -3.74 -12.31 -9.77
CA ARG A 328 -3.14 -13.59 -9.38
C ARG A 328 -2.10 -14.07 -10.37
N GLN A 329 -2.40 -14.02 -11.68
CA GLN A 329 -1.47 -14.40 -12.75
C GLN A 329 -0.20 -13.54 -12.75
N LEU A 330 -0.34 -12.25 -12.41
CA LEU A 330 0.74 -11.27 -12.42
C LEU A 330 1.46 -11.13 -11.07
N GLY A 331 0.99 -11.82 -10.03
CA GLY A 331 1.49 -11.69 -8.67
C GLY A 331 1.25 -10.31 -8.05
N ALA A 332 0.21 -9.60 -8.51
CA ALA A 332 -0.22 -8.32 -7.96
C ALA A 332 -1.21 -8.50 -6.79
N GLU A 333 -1.19 -7.57 -5.86
CA GLU A 333 -2.12 -7.49 -4.73
C GLU A 333 -3.42 -6.81 -5.18
N VAL A 334 -4.57 -7.29 -4.71
CA VAL A 334 -5.88 -6.63 -4.90
C VAL A 334 -6.34 -6.07 -3.57
N GLN A 335 -6.45 -4.75 -3.49
CA GLN A 335 -6.97 -4.04 -2.34
C GLN A 335 -8.34 -3.47 -2.65
N VAL A 336 -9.39 -3.95 -1.99
CA VAL A 336 -10.75 -3.40 -2.14
C VAL A 336 -10.95 -2.27 -1.13
N VAL A 337 -11.49 -1.14 -1.58
CA VAL A 337 -11.74 0.04 -0.75
C VAL A 337 -13.21 0.41 -0.86
N ASP A 338 -13.97 0.23 0.21
CA ASP A 338 -15.30 0.79 0.30
C ASP A 338 -15.17 2.26 0.70
N ILE A 339 -15.39 3.14 -0.28
CA ILE A 339 -15.30 4.60 -0.08
C ILE A 339 -16.68 5.28 -0.15
N GLY A 340 -17.70 4.56 -0.63
CA GLY A 340 -19.05 5.09 -0.72
C GLY A 340 -20.11 4.13 -1.20
N VAL A 341 -19.99 2.82 -0.91
CA VAL A 341 -21.05 1.85 -1.28
C VAL A 341 -22.34 2.18 -0.51
N ALA A 342 -23.49 2.10 -1.17
CA ALA A 342 -24.78 2.51 -0.59
C ALA A 342 -25.24 1.61 0.58
N ALA A 343 -24.68 0.40 0.69
CA ALA A 343 -24.94 -0.53 1.80
C ALA A 343 -23.81 -0.55 2.84
N ASP A 344 -24.16 -0.99 4.05
CA ASP A 344 -23.18 -1.39 5.06
C ASP A 344 -22.54 -2.72 4.65
N LEU A 345 -21.21 -2.78 4.75
CA LEU A 345 -20.42 -3.96 4.45
C LEU A 345 -19.76 -4.47 5.73
N GLU A 346 -19.78 -5.78 5.96
CA GLU A 346 -19.11 -6.37 7.10
C GLU A 346 -17.59 -6.23 6.99
N PRO A 347 -16.88 -5.83 8.07
CA PRO A 347 -15.43 -5.79 8.06
C PRO A 347 -14.86 -7.20 7.89
N VAL A 348 -14.25 -7.46 6.74
CA VAL A 348 -13.55 -8.71 6.42
C VAL A 348 -12.12 -8.41 5.96
N PRO A 349 -11.17 -9.35 6.14
CA PRO A 349 -9.83 -9.20 5.57
C PRO A 349 -9.89 -8.86 4.07
N GLY A 350 -9.08 -7.90 3.64
CA GLY A 350 -9.04 -7.44 2.24
C GLY A 350 -9.99 -6.30 1.89
N LEU A 351 -10.95 -5.93 2.77
CA LEU A 351 -11.79 -4.75 2.62
C LEU A 351 -11.28 -3.60 3.50
N LEU A 352 -10.94 -2.44 2.89
CA LEU A 352 -10.65 -1.23 3.66
C LEU A 352 -11.95 -0.44 3.93
N PRO A 353 -12.34 -0.25 5.21
CA PRO A 353 -13.49 0.55 5.56
C PRO A 353 -13.10 2.03 5.51
N ARG A 354 -13.42 2.70 4.40
CA ARG A 354 -13.14 4.13 4.16
C ARG A 354 -14.41 4.88 3.71
N LYS A 355 -15.59 4.33 4.02
CA LYS A 355 -16.87 4.84 3.57
C LYS A 355 -17.07 6.29 4.05
N VAL A 356 -17.28 7.19 3.11
CA VAL A 356 -17.55 8.60 3.38
C VAL A 356 -19.05 8.84 3.61
N ALA A 357 -19.89 8.22 2.78
CA ALA A 357 -21.34 8.20 2.91
C ALA A 357 -21.93 7.01 2.13
N HIS A 358 -23.24 6.80 2.24
CA HIS A 358 -23.98 5.77 1.49
C HIS A 358 -24.31 6.25 0.08
N GLY A 359 -23.32 6.19 -0.81
CA GLY A 359 -23.43 6.69 -2.18
C GLY A 359 -23.47 8.23 -2.27
N THR A 360 -23.20 8.76 -3.45
CA THR A 360 -23.36 10.19 -3.73
C THR A 360 -24.83 10.57 -3.87
N ALA A 361 -25.14 11.86 -3.71
CA ALA A 361 -26.43 12.42 -4.09
C ALA A 361 -26.57 12.54 -5.61
N ASP A 362 -27.79 12.76 -6.10
CA ASP A 362 -28.05 12.98 -7.53
C ASP A 362 -27.56 14.37 -7.98
N MET A 363 -26.44 14.37 -8.71
CA MET A 363 -25.80 15.57 -9.24
C MET A 363 -26.69 16.44 -10.14
N THR A 364 -27.83 15.93 -10.61
CA THR A 364 -28.78 16.72 -11.43
C THR A 364 -29.79 17.52 -10.61
N THR A 365 -29.83 17.31 -9.29
CA THR A 365 -30.76 17.97 -8.36
C THR A 365 -30.06 18.85 -7.34
N GLY A 366 -28.78 18.59 -7.11
CA GLY A 366 -27.90 19.27 -6.17
C GLY A 366 -26.47 18.76 -6.34
N PRO A 367 -25.51 19.16 -5.49
CA PRO A 367 -24.15 18.63 -5.57
C PRO A 367 -24.12 17.12 -5.26
N ALA A 368 -23.23 16.38 -5.91
CA ALA A 368 -23.03 14.95 -5.66
C ALA A 368 -22.59 14.65 -4.21
N MET A 369 -21.80 15.53 -3.60
CA MET A 369 -21.33 15.42 -2.23
C MET A 369 -20.95 16.80 -1.66
N THR A 370 -20.76 16.92 -0.34
CA THR A 370 -20.21 18.16 0.23
C THR A 370 -18.71 18.29 -0.07
N ARG A 371 -18.15 19.49 0.09
CA ARG A 371 -16.70 19.70 -0.07
C ARG A 371 -15.89 18.93 0.96
N GLU A 372 -16.41 18.81 2.19
CA GLU A 372 -15.77 18.03 3.26
C GLU A 372 -15.75 16.54 2.92
N GLN A 373 -16.85 16.02 2.36
CA GLN A 373 -16.92 14.65 1.89
C GLN A 373 -15.98 14.40 0.69
N ALA A 374 -15.92 15.34 -0.27
CA ALA A 374 -14.97 15.26 -1.38
C ALA A 374 -13.52 15.26 -0.87
N ARG A 375 -13.18 16.13 0.09
CA ARG A 375 -11.84 16.18 0.71
C ARG A 375 -11.53 14.87 1.42
N ALA A 376 -12.45 14.37 2.25
CA ALA A 376 -12.26 13.11 2.96
C ALA A 376 -12.04 11.93 2.00
N ALA A 377 -12.77 11.87 0.88
CA ALA A 377 -12.58 10.84 -0.14
C ALA A 377 -11.20 10.94 -0.81
N VAL A 378 -10.74 12.15 -1.17
CA VAL A 378 -9.38 12.36 -1.69
C VAL A 378 -8.33 11.95 -0.66
N GLU A 379 -8.50 12.34 0.61
CA GLU A 379 -7.57 12.00 1.68
C GLU A 379 -7.51 10.49 1.95
N HIS A 380 -8.64 9.78 1.89
CA HIS A 380 -8.65 8.31 1.95
C HIS A 380 -7.85 7.69 0.79
N GLY A 381 -7.95 8.24 -0.41
CA GLY A 381 -7.11 7.84 -1.55
C GLY A 381 -5.62 8.00 -1.28
N ILE A 382 -5.22 9.13 -0.70
CA ILE A 382 -3.82 9.41 -0.32
C ILE A 382 -3.35 8.41 0.73
N GLU A 383 -4.16 8.12 1.76
CA GLU A 383 -3.82 7.14 2.79
C GLU A 383 -3.65 5.73 2.22
N VAL A 384 -4.53 5.30 1.32
CA VAL A 384 -4.41 3.99 0.64
C VAL A 384 -3.11 3.90 -0.15
N ALA A 385 -2.74 4.95 -0.91
CA ALA A 385 -1.46 4.98 -1.62
C ALA A 385 -0.27 4.90 -0.66
N ARG A 386 -0.30 5.68 0.43
CA ARG A 386 0.73 5.70 1.47
C ARG A 386 0.93 4.32 2.09
N ASP A 387 -0.17 3.66 2.46
CA ASP A 387 -0.13 2.36 3.10
C ASP A 387 0.36 1.27 2.14
N LEU A 388 -0.09 1.26 0.88
CA LEU A 388 0.38 0.27 -0.11
C LEU A 388 1.86 0.44 -0.46
N VAL A 389 2.36 1.68 -0.58
CA VAL A 389 3.78 1.94 -0.83
C VAL A 389 4.63 1.64 0.41
N ALA A 390 4.16 1.99 1.61
CA ALA A 390 4.81 1.62 2.87
C ALA A 390 4.82 0.10 3.06
N ALA A 391 3.82 -0.61 2.55
CA ALA A 391 3.80 -2.07 2.47
C ALA A 391 4.73 -2.63 1.39
N GLY A 392 5.56 -1.82 0.72
CA GLY A 392 6.61 -2.29 -0.20
C GLY A 392 6.22 -2.33 -1.68
N ASN A 393 4.98 -2.00 -2.04
CA ASN A 393 4.58 -1.95 -3.44
C ASN A 393 5.36 -0.85 -4.20
N ARG A 394 5.84 -1.19 -5.40
CA ARG A 394 6.67 -0.32 -6.26
C ARG A 394 5.91 0.22 -7.47
N CYS A 395 4.66 -0.19 -7.63
CA CYS A 395 3.74 0.31 -8.64
C CYS A 395 2.33 0.19 -8.10
N LEU A 396 1.54 1.22 -8.35
CA LEU A 396 0.14 1.27 -8.00
C LEU A 396 -0.70 1.21 -9.27
N LEU A 397 -1.85 0.56 -9.20
CA LEU A 397 -2.78 0.42 -10.31
C LEU A 397 -4.16 0.89 -9.87
N THR A 398 -4.79 1.71 -10.69
CA THR A 398 -6.15 2.21 -10.41
C THR A 398 -7.18 1.15 -10.75
N GLY A 399 -8.13 0.91 -9.86
CA GLY A 399 -9.36 0.17 -10.16
C GLY A 399 -10.58 0.89 -9.58
N ASP A 400 -11.71 0.75 -10.24
CA ASP A 400 -12.98 1.33 -9.81
C ASP A 400 -14.09 0.28 -9.77
N MET A 401 -15.11 0.54 -8.95
CA MET A 401 -16.38 -0.15 -9.01
C MET A 401 -17.50 0.82 -8.62
N GLY A 402 -18.54 0.91 -9.44
CA GLY A 402 -19.70 1.73 -9.09
C GLY A 402 -20.74 1.78 -10.18
N ILE A 403 -21.97 1.40 -9.85
CA ILE A 403 -23.06 1.54 -10.81
C ILE A 403 -23.32 3.04 -11.08
N ALA A 404 -23.46 3.37 -12.37
CA ALA A 404 -23.63 4.72 -12.94
C ALA A 404 -22.38 5.64 -12.91
N ASN A 405 -21.22 5.16 -12.46
CA ASN A 405 -20.01 5.98 -12.31
C ASN A 405 -19.49 6.60 -13.63
N THR A 406 -19.69 5.95 -14.78
CA THR A 406 -19.31 6.49 -16.10
C THR A 406 -20.04 7.80 -16.45
N THR A 407 -21.18 8.09 -15.82
CA THR A 407 -21.88 9.38 -15.97
C THR A 407 -21.12 10.50 -15.26
N ALA A 408 -20.67 10.24 -14.02
CA ALA A 408 -19.81 11.17 -13.28
C ALA A 408 -18.45 11.34 -13.98
N ALA A 409 -17.87 10.26 -14.51
CA ALA A 409 -16.63 10.33 -15.29
C ALA A 409 -16.77 11.25 -16.49
N ALA A 410 -17.87 11.15 -17.25
CA ALA A 410 -18.12 12.02 -18.39
C ALA A 410 -18.28 13.49 -17.98
N ALA A 411 -18.99 13.77 -16.88
CA ALA A 411 -19.13 15.13 -16.35
C ALA A 411 -17.77 15.73 -15.91
N LEU A 412 -16.93 14.93 -15.23
CA LEU A 412 -15.58 15.35 -14.85
C LEU A 412 -14.70 15.64 -16.07
N VAL A 413 -14.70 14.75 -17.07
CA VAL A 413 -13.93 14.97 -18.31
C VAL A 413 -14.39 16.25 -19.00
N CYS A 414 -15.71 16.48 -19.13
CA CYS A 414 -16.24 17.72 -19.71
C CYS A 414 -15.77 18.95 -18.91
N ALA A 415 -15.86 18.91 -17.58
CA ALA A 415 -15.48 20.04 -16.72
C ALA A 415 -14.00 20.43 -16.87
N PHE A 416 -13.07 19.47 -16.96
CA PHE A 416 -11.64 19.75 -17.04
C PHE A 416 -11.10 19.94 -18.47
N THR A 417 -11.85 19.54 -19.50
CA THR A 417 -11.40 19.61 -20.91
C THR A 417 -12.18 20.62 -21.74
N GLY A 418 -13.40 20.97 -21.32
CA GLY A 418 -14.33 21.78 -22.11
C GLY A 418 -14.98 21.04 -23.28
N ALA A 419 -14.77 19.72 -23.41
CA ALA A 419 -15.37 18.91 -24.46
C ALA A 419 -16.90 18.83 -24.33
N ASP A 420 -17.60 18.62 -25.45
CA ASP A 420 -19.07 18.51 -25.44
C ASP A 420 -19.50 17.17 -24.79
N PRO A 421 -20.56 17.16 -23.95
CA PRO A 421 -21.09 15.93 -23.37
C PRO A 421 -21.36 14.80 -24.38
N ALA A 422 -21.75 15.12 -25.63
CA ALA A 422 -22.01 14.14 -26.68
C ALA A 422 -20.74 13.46 -27.22
N GLU A 423 -19.57 14.11 -27.11
CA GLU A 423 -18.28 13.56 -27.54
C GLU A 423 -17.66 12.67 -26.45
N VAL A 424 -17.97 12.96 -25.19
CA VAL A 424 -17.37 12.29 -24.02
C VAL A 424 -18.20 11.10 -23.55
N THR A 425 -19.54 11.19 -23.62
CA THR A 425 -20.44 10.21 -23.01
C THR A 425 -20.47 8.91 -23.81
N GLY A 426 -20.00 7.83 -23.19
CA GLY A 426 -20.01 6.48 -23.76
C GLY A 426 -21.16 5.60 -23.27
N ARG A 427 -21.21 4.38 -23.82
CA ARG A 427 -22.24 3.39 -23.52
C ARG A 427 -22.03 2.65 -22.20
N GLY A 428 -20.89 2.84 -21.53
CA GLY A 428 -20.51 2.14 -20.32
C GLY A 428 -20.65 0.63 -20.46
N THR A 429 -21.59 0.08 -19.69
CA THR A 429 -21.93 -1.36 -19.68
C THR A 429 -22.65 -1.86 -20.94
N GLY A 430 -22.78 -1.05 -21.99
CA GLY A 430 -23.39 -1.43 -23.27
C GLY A 430 -24.86 -1.00 -23.41
N ILE A 431 -25.21 0.18 -22.91
CA ILE A 431 -26.57 0.74 -22.98
C ILE A 431 -27.02 0.99 -24.43
N ASP A 432 -28.33 1.02 -24.64
CA ASP A 432 -28.96 1.33 -25.93
C ASP A 432 -28.90 2.83 -26.29
N ASP A 433 -29.35 3.17 -27.50
CA ASP A 433 -29.29 4.55 -28.04
C ASP A 433 -30.15 5.54 -27.24
N GLU A 434 -31.32 5.10 -26.79
CA GLU A 434 -32.23 5.95 -26.00
C GLU A 434 -31.59 6.30 -24.65
N THR A 435 -31.01 5.30 -23.99
CA THR A 435 -30.32 5.49 -22.71
C THR A 435 -29.06 6.35 -22.89
N LEU A 436 -28.35 6.21 -24.01
CA LEU A 436 -27.20 7.07 -24.32
C LEU A 436 -27.59 8.54 -24.50
N VAL A 437 -28.69 8.84 -25.22
CA VAL A 437 -29.23 10.20 -25.35
C VAL A 437 -29.60 10.75 -23.97
N ARG A 438 -30.35 9.97 -23.18
CA ARG A 438 -30.74 10.36 -21.82
C ARG A 438 -29.53 10.64 -20.94
N LYS A 439 -28.51 9.78 -20.97
CA LYS A 439 -27.26 9.93 -20.19
C LYS A 439 -26.52 11.19 -20.59
N THR A 440 -26.43 11.49 -21.89
CA THR A 440 -25.79 12.71 -22.41
C THR A 440 -26.51 13.97 -21.90
N ASP A 441 -27.85 13.97 -21.91
CA ASP A 441 -28.66 15.08 -21.39
C ASP A 441 -28.52 15.25 -19.87
N VAL A 442 -28.40 14.14 -19.14
CA VAL A 442 -28.12 14.14 -17.70
C VAL A 442 -26.77 14.79 -17.38
N VAL A 443 -25.72 14.45 -18.13
CA VAL A 443 -24.39 15.08 -17.99
C VAL A 443 -24.49 16.58 -18.27
N ARG A 444 -25.14 16.98 -19.37
CA ARG A 444 -25.33 18.38 -19.74
C ARG A 444 -26.07 19.16 -18.65
N ARG A 445 -27.19 18.62 -18.14
CA ARG A 445 -27.96 19.24 -17.05
C ARG A 445 -27.14 19.43 -15.78
N ALA A 446 -26.34 18.44 -15.38
CA ALA A 446 -25.49 18.56 -14.19
C ALA A 446 -24.45 19.67 -14.36
N LEU A 447 -23.79 19.75 -15.53
CA LEU A 447 -22.82 20.81 -15.84
C LEU A 447 -23.47 22.19 -15.89
N ASP A 448 -24.66 22.32 -16.49
CA ASP A 448 -25.40 23.59 -16.57
C ASP A 448 -25.86 24.10 -15.20
N LEU A 449 -26.26 23.19 -14.32
CA LEU A 449 -26.70 23.49 -12.97
C LEU A 449 -25.54 24.01 -12.10
N HIS A 450 -24.41 23.30 -12.13
CA HIS A 450 -23.30 23.56 -11.20
C HIS A 450 -22.28 24.55 -11.74
N ARG A 451 -22.13 24.64 -13.06
CA ARG A 451 -21.10 25.45 -13.75
C ARG A 451 -19.72 25.29 -13.08
N PRO A 452 -19.21 24.04 -12.97
CA PRO A 452 -18.03 23.77 -12.18
C PRO A 452 -16.80 24.49 -12.74
N ASP A 453 -16.01 25.11 -11.85
CA ASP A 453 -14.76 25.79 -12.23
C ASP A 453 -13.60 24.79 -12.22
N PRO A 454 -12.95 24.49 -13.36
CA PRO A 454 -11.82 23.57 -13.40
C PRO A 454 -10.60 24.02 -12.58
N ALA A 455 -10.52 25.30 -12.17
CA ALA A 455 -9.50 25.77 -11.25
C ALA A 455 -9.78 25.42 -9.77
N ASP A 456 -10.99 24.96 -9.44
CA ASP A 456 -11.38 24.45 -8.13
C ASP A 456 -11.68 22.94 -8.21
N PRO A 457 -10.65 22.07 -8.28
CA PRO A 457 -10.84 20.64 -8.45
C PRO A 457 -11.68 19.99 -7.34
N LEU A 458 -11.59 20.51 -6.11
CA LEU A 458 -12.41 20.03 -4.99
C LEU A 458 -13.89 20.40 -5.18
N GLY A 459 -14.16 21.60 -5.69
CA GLY A 459 -15.52 22.03 -6.04
C GLY A 459 -16.12 21.23 -7.19
N VAL A 460 -15.32 20.93 -8.21
CA VAL A 460 -15.74 20.08 -9.34
C VAL A 460 -16.12 18.68 -8.86
N LEU A 461 -15.28 18.05 -8.01
CA LEU A 461 -15.59 16.75 -7.39
C LEU A 461 -16.89 16.81 -6.58
N ALA A 462 -17.05 17.84 -5.74
CA ALA A 462 -18.23 18.01 -4.90
C ALA A 462 -19.52 18.13 -5.74
N ALA A 463 -19.43 18.84 -6.87
CA ALA A 463 -20.57 19.08 -7.74
C ALA A 463 -21.00 17.84 -8.55
N VAL A 464 -20.06 17.20 -9.26
CA VAL A 464 -20.38 16.21 -10.31
C VAL A 464 -19.56 14.91 -10.23
N GLY A 465 -18.75 14.74 -9.19
CA GLY A 465 -17.87 13.57 -9.03
C GLY A 465 -18.52 12.37 -8.32
N GLY A 466 -17.72 11.32 -8.16
CA GLY A 466 -17.99 10.14 -7.33
C GLY A 466 -17.00 10.01 -6.18
N PHE A 467 -17.35 9.28 -5.12
CA PHE A 467 -16.42 9.04 -4.00
C PHE A 467 -15.19 8.24 -4.45
N GLU A 468 -15.38 7.27 -5.34
CA GLU A 468 -14.31 6.51 -5.99
C GLU A 468 -13.46 7.36 -6.94
N HIS A 469 -14.05 8.33 -7.63
CA HIS A 469 -13.29 9.29 -8.45
C HIS A 469 -12.38 10.17 -7.57
N ALA A 470 -12.93 10.68 -6.47
CA ALA A 470 -12.17 11.46 -5.49
C ALA A 470 -11.07 10.60 -4.83
N GLY A 471 -11.38 9.37 -4.45
CA GLY A 471 -10.42 8.40 -3.92
C GLY A 471 -9.30 8.09 -4.92
N LEU A 472 -9.61 7.84 -6.18
CA LEU A 472 -8.61 7.61 -7.23
C LEU A 472 -7.74 8.84 -7.49
N ALA A 473 -8.30 10.05 -7.45
CA ALA A 473 -7.52 11.28 -7.57
C ALA A 473 -6.52 11.41 -6.42
N GLY A 474 -6.97 11.15 -5.18
CA GLY A 474 -6.11 11.07 -4.00
C GLY A 474 -5.05 9.98 -4.09
N PHE A 475 -5.40 8.83 -4.65
CA PHE A 475 -4.49 7.71 -4.88
C PHE A 475 -3.34 8.09 -5.83
N VAL A 476 -3.66 8.79 -6.92
CA VAL A 476 -2.67 9.36 -7.84
C VAL A 476 -1.78 10.40 -7.16
N LEU A 477 -2.37 11.34 -6.41
CA LEU A 477 -1.61 12.37 -5.66
C LEU A 477 -0.67 11.76 -4.63
N GLY A 478 -1.15 10.79 -3.84
CA GLY A 478 -0.35 10.10 -2.84
C GLY A 478 0.80 9.31 -3.46
N ALA A 479 0.57 8.67 -4.62
CA ALA A 479 1.62 7.99 -5.37
C ALA A 479 2.68 8.97 -5.91
N ALA A 480 2.25 10.11 -6.46
CA ALA A 480 3.13 11.15 -6.97
C ALA A 480 4.01 11.76 -5.87
N ALA A 481 3.44 12.06 -4.70
CA ALA A 481 4.17 12.53 -3.52
C ALA A 481 5.22 11.52 -3.02
N LEU A 482 4.97 10.22 -3.28
CA LEU A 482 5.89 9.12 -2.97
C LEU A 482 6.76 8.68 -4.15
N ARG A 483 6.71 9.43 -5.27
CA ARG A 483 7.43 9.14 -6.51
C ARG A 483 7.27 7.69 -6.98
N THR A 484 6.06 7.17 -6.87
CA THR A 484 5.70 5.80 -7.25
C THR A 484 4.86 5.83 -8.52
N PRO A 485 5.19 5.01 -9.56
CA PRO A 485 4.42 5.01 -10.79
C PRO A 485 3.00 4.48 -10.57
N VAL A 486 2.03 5.10 -11.27
CA VAL A 486 0.63 4.69 -11.29
C VAL A 486 0.23 4.26 -12.69
N LEU A 487 -0.27 3.04 -12.83
CA LEU A 487 -0.94 2.61 -14.06
C LEU A 487 -2.43 2.96 -14.00
N LEU A 488 -2.85 3.81 -14.92
CA LEU A 488 -4.25 4.16 -15.12
C LEU A 488 -4.96 3.06 -15.91
N ASP A 489 -6.18 2.74 -15.50
CA ASP A 489 -7.04 1.79 -16.17
C ASP A 489 -7.86 2.47 -17.29
N GLY A 490 -9.19 2.47 -17.19
CA GLY A 490 -10.09 3.05 -18.17
C GLY A 490 -10.50 4.50 -17.89
N VAL A 491 -11.69 4.86 -18.36
CA VAL A 491 -12.18 6.25 -18.34
C VAL A 491 -12.39 6.82 -16.93
N ILE A 492 -12.74 6.00 -15.94
CA ILE A 492 -12.90 6.43 -14.53
C ILE A 492 -11.53 6.85 -13.96
N ALA A 493 -10.50 6.03 -14.18
CA ALA A 493 -9.14 6.37 -13.77
C ALA A 493 -8.62 7.60 -14.51
N GLY A 494 -8.92 7.74 -15.81
CA GLY A 494 -8.56 8.93 -16.59
C GLY A 494 -9.22 10.21 -16.08
N SER A 495 -10.51 10.17 -15.73
CA SER A 495 -11.21 11.34 -15.18
C SER A 495 -10.69 11.71 -13.78
N ALA A 496 -10.37 10.72 -12.94
CA ALA A 496 -9.72 10.95 -11.65
C ALA A 496 -8.29 11.51 -11.80
N ALA A 497 -7.53 11.09 -12.81
CA ALA A 497 -6.21 11.64 -13.10
C ALA A 497 -6.27 13.10 -13.58
N LEU A 498 -7.32 13.51 -14.31
CA LEU A 498 -7.57 14.92 -14.62
C LEU A 498 -7.76 15.76 -13.34
N VAL A 499 -8.53 15.23 -12.38
CA VAL A 499 -8.72 15.89 -11.07
C VAL A 499 -7.39 16.00 -10.33
N ALA A 500 -6.59 14.93 -10.28
CA ALA A 500 -5.27 14.94 -9.65
C ALA A 500 -4.34 15.97 -10.30
N ALA A 501 -4.31 16.05 -11.64
CA ALA A 501 -3.53 17.05 -12.38
C ALA A 501 -4.03 18.49 -12.15
N ALA A 502 -5.32 18.69 -11.87
CA ALA A 502 -5.86 19.99 -11.49
C ALA A 502 -5.48 20.40 -10.07
N PHE A 503 -5.32 19.46 -9.14
CA PHE A 503 -4.73 19.73 -7.81
C PHE A 503 -3.22 20.00 -7.89
N ALA A 504 -2.49 19.16 -8.62
CA ALA A 504 -1.04 19.25 -8.78
C ALA A 504 -0.65 18.87 -10.22
N PRO A 505 -0.32 19.83 -11.11
CA PRO A 505 -0.04 19.57 -12.52
C PRO A 505 1.03 18.50 -12.78
N ASP A 506 2.05 18.42 -11.93
CA ASP A 506 3.13 17.44 -12.04
C ASP A 506 2.67 16.00 -11.73
N ALA A 507 1.51 15.80 -11.10
CA ALA A 507 0.98 14.46 -10.78
C ALA A 507 0.80 13.59 -12.04
N ALA A 508 0.44 14.19 -13.18
CA ALA A 508 0.30 13.48 -14.45
C ALA A 508 1.62 12.81 -14.90
N GLY A 509 2.78 13.38 -14.54
CA GLY A 509 4.09 12.81 -14.85
C GLY A 509 4.39 11.48 -14.18
N TYR A 510 3.62 11.11 -13.15
CA TYR A 510 3.73 9.84 -12.42
C TYR A 510 2.77 8.77 -12.95
N CYS A 511 1.90 9.13 -13.89
CA CYS A 511 0.91 8.23 -14.48
C CYS A 511 1.43 7.61 -15.79
N LEU A 512 1.07 6.35 -16.02
CA LEU A 512 1.17 5.66 -17.30
C LEU A 512 -0.22 5.13 -17.66
N ALA A 513 -0.65 5.32 -18.91
CA ALA A 513 -1.97 4.84 -19.34
C ALA A 513 -1.90 3.36 -19.74
N GLY A 514 -2.59 2.49 -19.01
CA GLY A 514 -2.54 1.05 -19.24
C GLY A 514 -3.17 0.65 -20.58
N HIS A 515 -4.36 1.15 -20.88
CA HIS A 515 -5.02 0.87 -22.15
C HIS A 515 -5.86 2.04 -22.67
N ARG A 516 -6.19 2.02 -23.97
CA ARG A 516 -7.22 2.86 -24.55
C ARG A 516 -8.57 2.23 -24.23
N SER A 517 -9.34 2.89 -23.39
CA SER A 517 -10.74 2.51 -23.13
C SER A 517 -11.58 2.67 -24.40
N ALA A 518 -12.54 1.76 -24.60
CA ALA A 518 -13.56 1.92 -25.64
C ALA A 518 -14.59 3.02 -25.30
N GLU A 519 -14.59 3.55 -24.07
CA GLU A 519 -15.39 4.73 -23.71
C GLU A 519 -14.76 6.01 -24.30
N PRO A 520 -15.51 6.84 -25.05
CA PRO A 520 -14.99 8.01 -25.78
C PRO A 520 -14.22 9.00 -24.92
N GLY A 521 -14.76 9.31 -23.73
CA GLY A 521 -14.12 10.22 -22.78
C GLY A 521 -12.73 9.77 -22.31
N GLY A 522 -12.40 8.48 -22.44
CA GLY A 522 -11.08 7.96 -22.08
C GLY A 522 -9.96 8.55 -22.96
N ALA A 523 -10.16 8.59 -24.28
CA ALA A 523 -9.17 9.15 -25.19
C ALA A 523 -8.96 10.66 -24.94
N ILE A 524 -10.06 11.40 -24.75
CA ILE A 524 -10.03 12.84 -24.48
C ILE A 524 -9.28 13.14 -23.17
N ALA A 525 -9.51 12.34 -22.12
CA ALA A 525 -8.80 12.48 -20.86
C ALA A 525 -7.29 12.23 -21.03
N LEU A 526 -6.90 11.16 -21.73
CA LEU A 526 -5.49 10.83 -21.99
C LEU A 526 -4.79 11.92 -22.81
N ASP A 527 -5.45 12.46 -23.84
CA ASP A 527 -4.91 13.53 -24.67
C ASP A 527 -4.67 14.80 -23.84
N ARG A 528 -5.61 15.17 -22.96
CA ARG A 528 -5.47 16.34 -22.07
C ARG A 528 -4.34 16.16 -21.05
N LEU A 529 -4.08 14.93 -20.62
CA LEU A 529 -3.00 14.56 -19.70
C LEU A 529 -1.65 14.38 -20.42
N GLY A 530 -1.63 14.32 -21.75
CA GLY A 530 -0.42 14.04 -22.54
C GLY A 530 0.07 12.60 -22.41
N LEU A 531 -0.83 11.64 -22.17
CA LEU A 531 -0.51 10.23 -21.95
C LEU A 531 -0.89 9.37 -23.16
N ALA A 532 0.01 8.49 -23.56
CA ALA A 532 -0.27 7.50 -24.60
C ALA A 532 -0.62 6.14 -23.97
N PRO A 533 -1.72 5.47 -24.37
CA PRO A 533 -2.17 4.19 -23.79
C PRO A 533 -1.30 3.02 -24.24
N LEU A 534 -0.87 2.12 -23.37
CA LEU A 534 0.05 1.02 -23.73
C LEU A 534 -0.61 -0.09 -24.55
N LEU A 535 -1.89 -0.32 -24.33
CA LEU A 535 -2.67 -1.37 -25.01
C LEU A 535 -3.90 -0.78 -25.70
N GLU A 536 -4.27 -1.35 -26.85
CA GLU A 536 -5.53 -1.05 -27.54
C GLU A 536 -6.26 -2.39 -27.78
N LEU A 537 -7.23 -2.68 -26.91
CA LEU A 537 -7.91 -3.99 -26.84
C LEU A 537 -9.44 -3.88 -26.81
N ASP A 538 -9.98 -2.68 -27.09
CA ASP A 538 -11.42 -2.38 -27.02
C ASP A 538 -12.09 -2.74 -25.68
N MET A 539 -11.30 -2.70 -24.60
CA MET A 539 -11.76 -2.99 -23.25
C MET A 539 -12.55 -1.82 -22.64
N ARG A 540 -13.55 -2.15 -21.81
CA ARG A 540 -14.41 -1.20 -21.09
C ARG A 540 -15.01 -1.77 -19.80
N LEU A 541 -14.36 -2.78 -19.21
CA LEU A 541 -14.82 -3.40 -17.97
C LEU A 541 -14.59 -2.49 -16.75
N GLY A 542 -13.42 -1.85 -16.69
CA GLY A 542 -12.97 -1.14 -15.49
C GLY A 542 -12.25 -2.08 -14.53
N GLU A 543 -12.44 -1.86 -13.23
CA GLU A 543 -11.92 -2.68 -12.12
C GLU A 543 -10.37 -2.72 -12.03
N GLY A 544 -9.64 -2.02 -12.91
CA GLY A 544 -8.17 -2.08 -12.98
C GLY A 544 -7.63 -3.15 -13.94
N THR A 545 -8.50 -3.73 -14.76
CA THR A 545 -8.14 -4.86 -15.63
C THR A 545 -7.19 -4.50 -16.76
N GLY A 546 -7.38 -3.36 -17.42
CA GLY A 546 -6.47 -2.84 -18.44
C GLY A 546 -5.14 -2.36 -17.85
N ALA A 547 -5.17 -1.75 -16.67
CA ALA A 547 -3.96 -1.43 -15.91
C ALA A 547 -3.14 -2.70 -15.64
N LEU A 548 -3.76 -3.77 -15.10
CA LEU A 548 -3.09 -5.04 -14.83
C LEU A 548 -2.48 -5.67 -16.08
N LEU A 549 -3.23 -5.76 -17.19
CA LEU A 549 -2.70 -6.34 -18.43
C LEU A 549 -1.51 -5.57 -19.01
N SER A 550 -1.37 -4.28 -18.69
CA SER A 550 -0.23 -3.47 -19.11
C SER A 550 1.00 -3.57 -18.20
N LEU A 551 0.85 -4.11 -16.98
CA LEU A 551 1.93 -4.23 -16.00
C LEU A 551 3.17 -5.01 -16.52
N PRO A 552 3.03 -6.13 -17.27
CA PRO A 552 4.17 -6.81 -17.86
C PRO A 552 5.01 -5.93 -18.80
N VAL A 553 4.39 -4.96 -19.47
CA VAL A 553 5.10 -4.03 -20.36
C VAL A 553 6.02 -3.12 -19.54
N LEU A 554 5.53 -2.59 -18.42
CA LEU A 554 6.33 -1.79 -17.48
C LEU A 554 7.48 -2.58 -16.87
N GLN A 555 7.19 -3.80 -16.42
CA GLN A 555 8.19 -4.69 -15.85
C GLN A 555 9.25 -5.07 -16.89
N GLY A 556 8.83 -5.34 -18.13
CA GLY A 556 9.71 -5.59 -19.27
C GLY A 556 10.61 -4.40 -19.59
N ALA A 557 10.07 -3.17 -19.59
CA ALA A 557 10.85 -1.95 -19.81
C ALA A 557 11.94 -1.75 -18.76
N ALA A 558 11.60 -1.91 -17.46
CA ALA A 558 12.56 -1.79 -16.37
C ALA A 558 13.63 -2.91 -16.41
N ARG A 559 13.24 -4.15 -16.72
CA ARG A 559 14.19 -5.27 -16.88
C ARG A 559 15.11 -5.09 -18.07
N ALA A 560 14.59 -4.61 -19.21
CA ALA A 560 15.43 -4.28 -20.36
C ALA A 560 16.51 -3.27 -19.98
N MET A 561 16.15 -2.25 -19.19
CA MET A 561 17.11 -1.28 -18.64
C MET A 561 18.15 -1.90 -17.72
N ALA A 562 17.76 -2.83 -16.84
CA ALA A 562 18.68 -3.46 -15.89
C ALA A 562 19.61 -4.49 -16.55
N ASP A 563 19.06 -5.34 -17.42
CA ASP A 563 19.69 -6.62 -17.80
C ASP A 563 20.34 -6.60 -19.18
N VAL A 564 19.89 -5.72 -20.10
CA VAL A 564 20.44 -5.67 -21.47
C VAL A 564 21.79 -4.94 -21.46
N ALA A 565 22.79 -5.60 -22.02
CA ALA A 565 24.13 -5.05 -22.18
C ALA A 565 24.14 -3.85 -23.15
N THR A 566 25.12 -2.97 -22.96
CA THR A 566 25.49 -1.94 -23.94
C THR A 566 26.48 -2.51 -24.96
N PHE A 567 26.55 -1.92 -26.16
CA PHE A 567 27.53 -2.31 -27.20
C PHE A 567 28.96 -2.38 -26.63
N ASP A 568 29.36 -1.36 -25.87
CA ASP A 568 30.67 -1.27 -25.20
C ASP A 568 30.93 -2.45 -24.26
N SER A 569 29.94 -2.82 -23.44
CA SER A 569 30.06 -3.94 -22.49
C SER A 569 29.98 -5.31 -23.14
N ALA A 570 29.35 -5.42 -24.32
CA ALA A 570 29.15 -6.67 -25.03
C ALA A 570 30.24 -6.96 -26.08
N GLY A 571 31.13 -5.99 -26.35
CA GLY A 571 32.16 -6.12 -27.39
C GLY A 571 31.59 -6.23 -28.81
N VAL A 572 30.39 -5.68 -29.04
CA VAL A 572 29.74 -5.66 -30.35
C VAL A 572 30.04 -4.32 -31.02
N THR A 573 30.57 -4.37 -32.24
CA THR A 573 30.95 -3.20 -33.04
C THR A 573 29.74 -2.32 -33.32
N ASP A 574 29.83 -1.03 -33.00
CA ASP A 574 28.79 -0.05 -33.32
C ASP A 574 28.83 0.27 -34.82
N LYS A 575 27.69 0.67 -35.38
CA LYS A 575 27.55 1.04 -36.80
C LYS A 575 28.41 2.26 -37.19
N THR A 576 28.94 2.99 -36.20
CA THR A 576 29.84 4.13 -36.39
C THR A 576 31.31 3.73 -36.61
N ASP A 577 31.66 2.46 -36.41
CA ASP A 577 33.01 1.90 -36.60
C ASP A 577 33.24 1.31 -38.02
N GLY A 578 32.41 1.66 -39.01
CA GLY A 578 32.45 1.13 -40.39
C GLY A 578 32.35 2.17 -41.49
#